data_AF-E8RKH2-F1
#
_entry.id   AF-E8RKH2-F1
#
_cell.length_a   1.000
_cell.length_b   1.000
_cell.length_c   1.000
_cell.angle_alpha   90.00
_cell.angle_beta   90.00
_cell.angle_gamma   90.00
#
_symmetry.space_group_name_H-M   'P 1'
#
loop_
_entity.id
_entity.type
_entity.pdbx_description
1 polymer ?
#
loop_
_entity_poly.entity_id
_entity_poly.type
_entity_poly.pdbx_seq_one_letter_code
_entity_poly.pdbx_strand_id
1 'polypeptide(L)'
;MAELTDHRFNELMIEHIELANGHLKEANAGQAGAALMHAAARFNAFVSSTQFVGGRVMLQSKDAHIDHYVNLYRQYLEGHYEEYAQNFAEYGRPNLGIPK
;
A
#
# COMPACT_ATOMS: atom_id res chain seq x y z
N MET A 1 -5.33 -9.14 23.46
CA MET A 1 -5.19 -9.78 22.14
C MET A 1 -5.03 -8.73 21.03
N ALA A 2 -4.34 -7.60 21.31
CA ALA A 2 -4.08 -6.53 20.34
C ALA A 2 -2.63 -6.59 19.79
N GLU A 3 -1.67 -7.05 20.60
CA GLU A 3 -0.25 -7.16 20.19
C GLU A 3 0.03 -8.14 19.04
N LEU A 4 -0.73 -9.25 18.95
CA LEU A 4 -0.54 -10.21 17.84
C LEU A 4 -1.02 -9.66 16.49
N THR A 5 -2.01 -8.76 16.51
CA THR A 5 -2.57 -8.16 15.30
C THR A 5 -1.59 -7.16 14.70
N ASP A 6 -0.86 -6.40 15.54
CA ASP A 6 0.14 -5.43 15.10
C ASP A 6 1.41 -6.12 14.55
N HIS A 7 1.92 -7.18 15.20
CA HIS A 7 3.13 -7.86 14.71
C HIS A 7 2.91 -8.53 13.36
N ARG A 8 1.84 -9.32 13.21
CA ARG A 8 1.57 -10.01 11.95
C ARG A 8 1.22 -9.02 10.83
N PHE A 9 0.52 -7.93 11.15
CA PHE A 9 0.25 -6.87 10.18
C PHE A 9 1.54 -6.22 9.68
N ASN A 10 2.49 -5.94 10.59
CA ASN A 10 3.80 -5.41 10.21
C ASN A 10 4.61 -6.37 9.34
N GLU A 11 4.63 -7.67 9.67
CA GLU A 11 5.26 -8.68 8.82
C GLU A 11 4.67 -8.68 7.41
N LEU A 12 3.33 -8.66 7.31
CA LEU A 12 2.66 -8.60 6.00
C LEU A 12 3.07 -7.34 5.24
N MET A 13 3.14 -6.17 5.87
CA MET A 13 3.61 -4.94 5.20
C MET A 13 5.03 -5.11 4.66
N ILE A 14 5.95 -5.68 5.46
CA ILE A 14 7.33 -5.94 5.05
C ILE A 14 7.36 -6.90 3.86
N GLU A 15 6.62 -8.00 3.91
CA GLU A 15 6.52 -8.97 2.80
C GLU A 15 6.10 -8.30 1.48
N HIS A 16 5.15 -7.36 1.51
CA HIS A 16 4.74 -6.60 0.31
C HIS A 16 5.84 -5.63 -0.17
N ILE A 17 6.56 -4.98 0.75
CA ILE A 17 7.68 -4.09 0.42
C ILE A 17 8.83 -4.89 -0.20
N GLU A 18 9.17 -6.05 0.36
CA GLU A 18 10.21 -6.93 -0.16
C GLU A 18 9.88 -7.41 -1.59
N LEU A 19 8.62 -7.76 -1.83
CA LEU A 19 8.16 -8.10 -3.18
C LEU A 19 8.32 -6.93 -4.15
N ALA A 20 7.92 -5.71 -3.75
CA ALA A 20 8.08 -4.52 -4.58
C ALA A 20 9.56 -4.19 -4.84
N ASN A 21 10.42 -4.34 -3.83
CA ASN A 21 11.87 -4.19 -3.95
C ASN A 21 12.47 -5.23 -4.91
N GLY A 22 11.93 -6.45 -4.90
CA GLY A 22 12.31 -7.52 -5.84
C GLY A 22 12.14 -7.10 -7.31
N HIS A 23 11.09 -6.33 -7.63
CA HIS A 23 10.82 -5.84 -8.98
C HIS A 23 11.83 -4.78 -9.46
N LEU A 24 12.59 -4.13 -8.56
CA LEU A 24 13.58 -3.12 -8.93
C LEU A 24 14.76 -3.68 -9.73
N LYS A 25 14.88 -5.02 -9.82
CA LYS A 25 15.85 -5.71 -10.68
C LYS A 25 15.51 -5.55 -12.17
N GLU A 26 14.24 -5.37 -12.51
CA GLU A 26 13.72 -5.41 -13.88
C GLU A 26 12.86 -4.19 -14.26
N ALA A 27 12.41 -3.41 -13.27
CA ALA A 27 11.57 -2.22 -13.45
C ALA A 27 12.12 -1.02 -12.67
N ASN A 28 11.81 0.20 -13.12
CA ASN A 28 12.14 1.38 -12.33
C ASN A 28 11.20 1.54 -11.12
N ALA A 29 11.60 2.34 -10.13
CA ALA A 29 10.85 2.53 -8.90
C ALA A 29 9.41 3.04 -9.12
N GLY A 30 9.21 3.90 -10.12
CA GLY A 30 7.87 4.39 -10.48
C GLY A 30 6.96 3.28 -10.99
N GLN A 31 7.48 2.38 -11.83
CA GLN A 31 6.74 1.21 -12.33
C GLN A 31 6.45 0.22 -11.21
N ALA A 32 7.43 -0.11 -10.37
CA ALA A 32 7.26 -1.02 -9.25
C ALA A 32 6.21 -0.50 -8.24
N GLY A 33 6.27 0.79 -7.91
CA GLY A 33 5.28 1.44 -7.05
C GLY A 33 3.88 1.48 -7.65
N ALA A 34 3.75 1.83 -8.94
CA ALA A 34 2.46 1.83 -9.63
C ALA A 34 1.84 0.43 -9.70
N ALA A 35 2.65 -0.60 -9.94
CA ALA A 35 2.22 -1.99 -9.94
C ALA A 35 1.69 -2.42 -8.55
N LEU A 36 2.40 -2.05 -7.47
CA LEU A 36 1.96 -2.31 -6.09
C LEU A 36 0.60 -1.65 -5.80
N MET A 37 0.44 -0.37 -6.14
CA MET A 37 -0.84 0.34 -5.95
C MET A 37 -1.98 -0.30 -6.74
N HIS A 38 -1.74 -0.67 -7.99
CA HIS A 38 -2.75 -1.33 -8.82
C HIS A 38 -3.11 -2.72 -8.30
N ALA A 39 -2.14 -3.49 -7.82
CA ALA A 39 -2.38 -4.79 -7.20
C ALA A 39 -3.22 -4.66 -5.92
N ALA A 40 -2.89 -3.70 -5.06
CA ALA A 40 -3.67 -3.41 -3.84
C ALA A 40 -5.12 -3.01 -4.17
N ALA A 41 -5.33 -2.16 -5.18
CA ALA A 41 -6.68 -1.78 -5.61
C ALA A 41 -7.49 -2.99 -6.10
N ARG A 42 -6.88 -3.88 -6.90
CA ARG A 42 -7.54 -5.11 -7.37
C ARG A 42 -7.88 -6.05 -6.22
N PHE A 43 -6.95 -6.23 -5.28
CA PHE A 43 -7.16 -7.07 -4.11
C PHE A 43 -8.29 -6.53 -3.22
N ASN A 44 -8.28 -5.23 -2.92
CA ASN A 44 -9.31 -4.59 -2.09
C ASN A 44 -10.70 -4.65 -2.73
N ALA A 45 -10.79 -4.48 -4.06
CA ALA A 45 -12.04 -4.66 -4.80
C ALA A 45 -12.55 -6.11 -4.71
N PHE A 46 -11.66 -7.10 -4.82
CA PHE A 46 -12.01 -8.51 -4.63
C PHE A 46 -12.49 -8.79 -3.20
N VAL A 47 -11.75 -8.36 -2.18
CA VAL A 47 -12.14 -8.55 -0.77
C VAL A 47 -13.50 -7.90 -0.50
N SER A 48 -13.71 -6.66 -0.95
CA SER A 48 -15.01 -6.00 -0.83
C SER A 48 -16.12 -6.78 -1.53
N SER A 49 -15.87 -7.34 -2.71
CA SER A 49 -16.88 -8.11 -3.47
C SER A 49 -17.44 -9.30 -2.70
N THR A 50 -16.65 -9.91 -1.80
CA THR A 50 -17.08 -11.05 -0.97
C THR A 50 -18.17 -10.69 0.05
N GLN A 51 -18.38 -9.39 0.30
CA GLN A 51 -19.38 -8.89 1.24
C GLN A 51 -20.75 -8.65 0.60
N PHE A 52 -20.87 -8.78 -0.72
CA PHE A 52 -22.08 -8.47 -1.47
C PHE A 52 -22.77 -9.71 -2.03
N VAL A 53 -24.09 -9.70 -2.00
CA VAL A 53 -24.93 -10.77 -2.58
C VAL A 53 -25.07 -10.67 -4.11
N GLY A 54 -24.53 -9.62 -4.73
CA GLY A 54 -24.55 -9.45 -6.18
C GLY A 54 -23.92 -8.16 -6.67
N GLY A 55 -23.45 -8.18 -7.93
CA GLY A 55 -22.71 -7.07 -8.54
C GLY A 55 -23.47 -5.75 -8.58
N ARG A 56 -24.80 -5.77 -8.71
CA ARG A 56 -25.61 -4.54 -8.67
C ARG A 56 -25.52 -3.83 -7.32
N VAL A 57 -25.63 -4.58 -6.22
CA VAL A 57 -25.55 -4.02 -4.85
C VAL A 57 -24.13 -3.54 -4.60
N MET A 58 -23.12 -4.31 -5.00
CA MET A 58 -21.72 -3.88 -4.93
C MET A 58 -21.49 -2.55 -5.64
N LEU A 59 -22.03 -2.37 -6.84
CA LEU A 59 -21.88 -1.12 -7.60
C LEU A 59 -22.59 0.08 -6.95
N GLN A 60 -23.73 -0.14 -6.28
CA GLN A 60 -24.42 0.92 -5.53
C GLN A 60 -23.60 1.39 -4.31
N SER A 61 -22.82 0.50 -3.70
CA SER A 61 -21.97 0.81 -2.55
C SER A 61 -20.52 1.18 -2.94
N LYS A 62 -20.17 1.11 -4.23
CA LYS A 62 -18.78 1.23 -4.73
C LYS A 62 -18.07 2.49 -4.23
N ASP A 63 -18.71 3.65 -4.30
CA ASP A 63 -18.07 4.91 -3.92
C ASP A 63 -17.73 4.96 -2.42
N ALA A 64 -18.61 4.45 -1.55
CA ALA A 64 -18.34 4.37 -0.12
C ALA A 64 -17.13 3.47 0.22
N HIS A 65 -16.95 2.36 -0.51
CA HIS A 65 -15.78 1.50 -0.34
C HIS A 65 -14.50 2.15 -0.87
N ILE A 66 -14.57 2.85 -2.01
CA ILE A 66 -13.43 3.61 -2.54
C ILE A 66 -12.99 4.67 -1.53
N ASP A 67 -13.92 5.45 -0.99
CA ASP A 67 -13.63 6.50 -0.02
C ASP A 67 -12.96 5.92 1.23
N HIS A 68 -13.44 4.78 1.72
CA HIS A 68 -12.83 4.08 2.85
C HIS A 68 -11.36 3.74 2.60
N TYR A 69 -11.04 3.07 1.48
CA TYR A 69 -9.66 2.68 1.18
C TYR A 69 -8.74 3.88 0.88
N VAL A 70 -9.24 4.89 0.17
CA VAL A 70 -8.47 6.10 -0.14
C VAL A 70 -8.15 6.88 1.14
N ASN A 71 -9.09 6.96 2.07
CA ASN A 71 -8.86 7.63 3.36
C ASN A 71 -7.83 6.90 4.21
N LEU A 72 -7.89 5.57 4.28
CA LEU A 72 -6.86 4.77 4.98
C LEU A 72 -5.47 4.98 4.35
N TYR A 73 -5.39 4.85 3.02
CA TYR A 73 -4.13 5.05 2.31
C TYR A 73 -3.56 6.45 2.52
N ARG A 74 -4.40 7.48 2.47
CA ARG A 74 -4.02 8.86 2.75
C ARG A 74 -3.41 9.01 4.15
N GLN A 75 -4.07 8.49 5.18
CA GLN A 75 -3.58 8.57 6.56
C GLN A 75 -2.20 7.92 6.74
N TYR A 76 -2.01 6.71 6.19
CA TYR A 76 -0.70 6.05 6.25
C TYR A 76 0.36 6.83 5.49
N LEU A 77 0.02 7.33 4.29
CA LEU A 77 0.95 8.07 3.47
C LEU A 77 1.38 9.37 4.15
N GLU A 78 0.44 10.14 4.71
CA GLU A 78 0.71 11.35 5.48
C GLU A 78 1.65 11.04 6.66
N GLY A 79 1.37 10.00 7.46
CA GLY A 79 2.24 9.59 8.56
C GLY A 79 3.66 9.25 8.14
N HIS A 80 3.82 8.49 7.04
CA HIS A 80 5.15 8.20 6.50
C HIS A 80 5.85 9.45 5.98
N TYR A 81 5.17 10.35 5.25
CA TYR A 81 5.80 11.60 4.80
C TYR A 81 6.28 12.46 5.97
N GLU A 82 5.49 12.56 7.05
CA GLU A 82 5.89 13.26 8.26
C GLU A 82 7.13 12.63 8.92
N GLU A 83 7.16 11.30 9.03
CA GLU A 83 8.30 10.55 9.56
C GLU A 83 9.57 10.76 8.73
N TYR A 84 9.48 10.62 7.41
CA TYR A 84 10.61 10.87 6.49
C TYR A 84 11.06 12.33 6.52
N ALA A 85 10.13 13.28 6.69
CA ALA A 85 10.46 14.70 6.81
C ALA A 85 11.20 15.01 8.12
N GLN A 86 10.75 14.42 9.23
CA GLN A 86 11.37 14.58 10.56
C GLN A 86 12.78 13.98 10.60
N ASN A 87 12.99 12.84 9.94
CA ASN A 87 14.26 12.11 9.93
C ASN A 87 15.10 12.35 8.66
N PHE A 88 14.77 13.37 7.86
CA PHE A 88 15.37 13.58 6.54
C PHE A 88 16.90 13.65 6.55
N ALA A 89 17.49 14.24 7.60
CA ALA A 89 18.94 14.35 7.75
C ALA A 89 19.61 13.00 8.07
N GLU A 90 18.92 12.14 8.82
CA GLU A 90 19.40 10.82 9.24
C GLU A 90 19.20 9.77 8.14
N TYR A 91 18.06 9.80 7.46
CA TYR A 91 17.74 8.94 6.32
C TYR A 91 18.35 9.42 5.00
N GLY A 92 19.16 10.50 5.04
CA GLY A 92 19.64 11.26 3.89
C GLY A 92 19.87 10.45 2.61
N ARG A 93 19.36 10.97 1.48
CA ARG A 93 19.32 10.36 0.12
C ARG A 93 19.45 8.83 0.13
N PRO A 94 18.32 8.09 0.11
CA PRO A 94 18.36 6.65 -0.12
C PRO A 94 19.18 6.39 -1.40
N ASN A 95 20.27 5.66 -1.27
CA ASN A 95 20.97 5.13 -2.44
C ASN A 95 20.07 4.03 -3.00
N LEU A 96 19.11 4.41 -3.86
CA LEU A 96 18.16 3.49 -4.49
C LEU A 96 18.84 2.47 -5.42
N GLY A 97 20.18 2.42 -5.47
CA GLY A 97 20.94 1.55 -6.36
C GLY A 97 20.71 1.87 -7.84
N ILE A 98 20.09 3.01 -8.16
CA ILE A 98 19.82 3.44 -9.53
C ILE A 98 21.09 4.15 -10.04
N PRO A 99 21.84 3.55 -10.99
CA PRO A 99 22.97 4.23 -11.61
C PRO A 99 22.47 5.50 -12.33
N LYS A 100 23.27 6.57 -12.24
CA LYS A 100 23.03 7.82 -12.96
C LYS A 100 23.05 7.63 -14.48
#